data_AF-A0A820PMP6-F1
#
_entry.id   AF-A0A820PMP6-F1
#
_cell.length_a   1.000
_cell.length_b   1.000
_cell.length_c   1.000
_cell.angle_alpha   90.00
_cell.angle_beta   90.00
_cell.angle_gamma   90.00
#
_symmetry.space_group_name_H-M   'P 1'
#
loop_
_entity.id
_entity.type
_entity.pdbx_description
1 polymer ?
#
loop_
_entity_poly.entity_id
_entity_poly.type
_entity_poly.pdbx_seq_one_letter_code
_entity_poly.pdbx_strand_id
1 'polypeptide(L)'
;TTPDQKTELTSASKLFRDAKNETVAQLVDDEVRLIAKQDELEKKLYNVQLKGLSLVDTLETLLINFEKDADILRKDFTISDKRYWWIKIQAYAKKNAWTQLLEFGKKPTSPIGYEPFVDVCIRSHKNDEARRFVDRSIYSSKIDDERLPFMFAKVLMADEAINSAIKLKSIEALHFIEAKCQLSEANLTKIRQAKEKIQDYDDNPLKNVFKIFNRGTRADE
;
A
#
# COMPACT_ATOMS: atom_id res chain seq x y z
N THR A 1 16.53 -27.01 -7.17
CA THR A 1 16.46 -27.68 -5.85
C THR A 1 16.66 -29.16 -6.03
N THR A 2 17.71 -29.71 -5.43
CA THR A 2 17.95 -31.16 -5.39
C THR A 2 17.03 -31.77 -4.32
N PRO A 3 16.62 -33.05 -4.46
CA PRO A 3 15.87 -33.78 -3.42
C PRO A 3 16.50 -33.65 -2.02
N ASP A 4 17.82 -33.50 -1.97
CA ASP A 4 18.63 -33.36 -0.76
C ASP A 4 18.29 -32.10 0.07
N GLN A 5 17.90 -30.99 -0.57
CA GLN A 5 17.59 -29.76 0.18
C GLN A 5 16.30 -29.89 1.01
N LYS A 6 15.28 -30.61 0.49
CA LYS A 6 14.03 -30.83 1.24
C LYS A 6 14.24 -31.77 2.43
N THR A 7 15.07 -32.79 2.27
CA THR A 7 15.37 -33.77 3.34
C THR A 7 16.22 -33.14 4.44
N GLU A 8 17.18 -32.28 4.08
CA GLU A 8 17.96 -31.47 5.01
C GLU A 8 17.06 -30.52 5.83
N LEU A 9 16.18 -29.77 5.17
CA LEU A 9 15.24 -28.87 5.86
C LEU A 9 14.28 -29.62 6.78
N THR A 10 13.75 -30.77 6.35
CA THR A 10 12.87 -31.60 7.19
C THR A 10 13.60 -32.07 8.45
N SER A 11 14.87 -32.44 8.30
CA SER A 11 15.73 -32.84 9.43
C SER A 11 16.02 -31.66 10.36
N ALA A 12 16.30 -30.47 9.80
CA ALA A 12 16.49 -29.23 10.56
C ALA A 12 15.24 -28.86 11.37
N SER A 13 14.04 -28.96 10.77
CA SER A 13 12.76 -28.72 11.47
C SER A 13 12.60 -29.60 12.71
N LYS A 14 12.93 -30.90 12.60
CA LYS A 14 12.91 -31.83 13.74
C LYS A 14 13.89 -31.39 14.84
N LEU A 15 15.12 -31.03 14.47
CA LEU A 15 16.12 -30.56 15.43
C LEU A 15 15.68 -29.28 16.16
N PHE A 16 15.00 -28.36 15.48
CA PHE A 16 14.46 -27.15 16.11
C PHE A 16 13.33 -27.47 17.10
N ARG A 17 12.46 -28.45 16.79
CA ARG A 17 11.43 -28.92 17.74
C ARG A 17 12.05 -29.59 18.96
N ASP A 18 13.05 -30.45 18.75
CA ASP A 18 13.78 -31.10 19.85
C ASP A 18 14.48 -30.05 20.75
N ALA A 19 14.96 -28.95 20.16
CA ALA A 19 15.50 -27.78 20.86
C ALA A 19 14.44 -26.84 21.46
N LYS A 20 13.14 -27.19 21.40
CA LYS A 20 11.99 -26.38 21.86
C LYS A 20 11.86 -25.02 21.18
N ASN A 21 12.36 -24.88 19.95
CA ASN A 21 12.24 -23.67 19.13
C ASN A 21 11.15 -23.85 18.06
N GLU A 22 9.89 -23.87 18.50
CA GLU A 22 8.74 -24.13 17.63
C GLU A 22 8.58 -23.08 16.53
N THR A 23 8.91 -21.81 16.81
CA THR A 23 8.82 -20.73 15.83
C THR A 23 9.73 -20.99 14.63
N VAL A 24 10.98 -21.38 14.87
CA VAL A 24 11.92 -21.67 13.77
C VAL A 24 11.55 -22.97 13.06
N ALA A 25 11.08 -24.00 13.79
CA ALA A 25 10.58 -25.23 13.17
C ALA A 25 9.42 -24.94 12.19
N GLN A 26 8.46 -24.09 12.60
CA GLN A 26 7.33 -23.70 11.75
C GLN A 26 7.79 -22.94 10.50
N LEU A 27 8.78 -22.06 10.60
CA LEU A 27 9.34 -21.35 9.44
C LEU A 27 9.99 -22.31 8.44
N VAL A 28 10.70 -23.33 8.94
CA VAL A 28 11.31 -24.36 8.09
C VAL A 28 10.23 -25.22 7.40
N ASP A 29 9.16 -25.58 8.10
CA ASP A 29 8.04 -26.32 7.51
C ASP A 29 7.32 -25.51 6.43
N ASP A 30 7.11 -24.21 6.65
CA ASP A 30 6.55 -23.31 5.65
C ASP A 30 7.45 -23.19 4.41
N GLU A 31 8.77 -23.19 4.58
CA GLU A 31 9.73 -23.20 3.48
C GLU A 31 9.70 -24.52 2.69
N VAL A 32 9.65 -25.67 3.37
CA VAL A 32 9.47 -26.98 2.72
C VAL A 32 8.16 -27.01 1.91
N ARG A 33 7.08 -26.45 2.46
CA ARG A 33 5.79 -26.32 1.76
C ARG A 33 5.91 -25.42 0.53
N LEU A 34 6.64 -24.29 0.63
CA LEU A 34 6.86 -23.37 -0.49
C LEU A 34 7.62 -24.04 -1.63
N ILE A 35 8.72 -24.73 -1.32
CA ILE A 35 9.51 -25.45 -2.34
C ILE A 35 8.66 -26.51 -3.04
N ALA A 36 7.81 -27.24 -2.31
CA ALA A 36 6.88 -28.20 -2.92
C ALA A 36 5.91 -27.53 -3.89
N LYS A 37 5.33 -26.38 -3.52
CA LYS A 37 4.43 -25.60 -4.38
C LYS A 37 5.16 -25.03 -5.61
N GLN A 38 6.39 -24.55 -5.45
CA GLN A 38 7.21 -24.07 -6.57
C GLN A 38 7.49 -25.21 -7.57
N ASP A 39 7.82 -26.42 -7.09
CA ASP A 39 8.02 -27.58 -7.97
C ASP A 39 6.75 -27.96 -8.74
N GLU A 40 5.58 -27.93 -8.10
CA GLU A 40 4.28 -28.19 -8.75
C GLU A 40 3.99 -27.13 -9.82
N LEU A 41 4.23 -25.86 -9.50
CA LEU A 41 4.01 -24.73 -10.40
C LEU A 41 4.95 -24.78 -11.61
N GLU A 42 6.24 -25.07 -11.44
CA GLU A 42 7.19 -25.20 -12.57
C GLU A 42 6.85 -26.38 -13.49
N LYS A 43 6.28 -27.48 -12.96
CA LYS A 43 5.80 -28.60 -13.80
C LYS A 43 4.53 -28.25 -14.56
N LYS A 44 3.65 -27.45 -13.94
CA LYS A 44 2.36 -27.03 -14.52
C LYS A 44 2.53 -25.90 -15.54
N LEU A 45 3.43 -24.96 -15.27
CA LEU A 45 3.62 -23.72 -16.02
C LEU A 45 4.92 -23.80 -16.82
N TYR A 46 4.81 -23.78 -18.15
CA TYR A 46 5.98 -23.78 -19.02
C TYR A 46 6.77 -22.47 -18.91
N ASN A 47 8.10 -22.55 -18.94
CA ASN A 47 9.05 -21.42 -18.95
C ASN A 47 9.01 -20.50 -17.71
N VAL A 48 8.84 -21.08 -16.52
CA VAL A 48 8.94 -20.33 -15.26
C VAL A 48 10.01 -20.95 -14.37
N GLN A 49 10.82 -20.11 -13.72
CA GLN A 49 11.79 -20.50 -12.70
C GLN A 49 11.38 -19.86 -11.38
N LEU A 50 11.00 -20.69 -10.42
CA LEU A 50 10.47 -20.30 -9.11
C LEU A 50 11.30 -20.89 -7.96
N LYS A 51 12.02 -21.99 -8.18
CA LYS A 51 12.79 -22.66 -7.13
C LYS A 51 13.79 -21.72 -6.46
N GLY A 52 13.73 -21.67 -5.13
CA GLY A 52 14.64 -20.88 -4.29
C GLY A 52 14.29 -19.39 -4.18
N LEU A 53 13.20 -18.96 -4.82
CA LEU A 53 12.63 -17.64 -4.59
C LEU A 53 11.90 -17.60 -3.24
N SER A 54 11.89 -16.44 -2.59
CA SER A 54 11.00 -16.21 -1.45
C SER A 54 9.53 -16.33 -1.89
N LEU A 55 8.61 -16.51 -0.94
CA LEU A 55 7.17 -16.50 -1.24
C LEU A 55 6.75 -15.22 -1.98
N VAL A 56 7.30 -14.07 -1.59
CA VAL A 56 7.00 -12.78 -2.23
C VAL A 56 7.54 -12.76 -3.66
N ASP A 57 8.79 -13.15 -3.88
CA ASP A 57 9.40 -13.15 -5.23
C ASP A 57 8.72 -14.17 -6.16
N THR A 58 8.25 -15.29 -5.59
CA THR A 58 7.42 -16.28 -6.30
C THR A 58 6.13 -15.64 -6.78
N LEU A 59 5.42 -14.91 -5.90
CA LEU A 59 4.20 -14.19 -6.27
C LEU A 59 4.48 -13.09 -7.30
N GLU A 60 5.52 -12.27 -7.11
CA GLU A 60 5.88 -11.22 -8.07
C GLU A 60 6.18 -11.80 -9.47
N THR A 61 6.83 -12.98 -9.52
CA THR A 61 7.13 -13.67 -10.78
C THR A 61 5.86 -14.19 -11.47
N LEU A 62 4.94 -14.78 -10.69
CA LEU A 62 3.68 -15.30 -11.22
C LEU A 62 2.72 -14.19 -11.66
N LEU A 63 2.69 -13.04 -10.99
CA LEU A 63 1.71 -11.98 -11.22
C LEU A 63 1.69 -11.40 -12.64
N ILE A 64 2.76 -11.55 -13.41
CA ILE A 64 2.84 -10.99 -14.77
C ILE A 64 2.08 -11.84 -15.79
N ASN A 65 2.25 -13.15 -15.73
CA ASN A 65 1.74 -14.08 -16.75
C ASN A 65 0.78 -15.15 -16.20
N PHE A 66 0.75 -15.33 -14.89
CA PHE A 66 0.06 -16.42 -14.18
C PHE A 66 -0.67 -15.90 -12.94
N GLU A 67 -1.40 -14.78 -13.08
CA GLU A 67 -2.08 -14.10 -11.97
C GLU A 67 -3.06 -15.01 -11.19
N LYS A 68 -3.73 -15.94 -11.88
CA LYS A 68 -4.61 -16.93 -11.24
C LYS A 68 -3.85 -17.86 -10.30
N ASP A 69 -2.67 -18.30 -10.69
CA ASP A 69 -1.81 -19.15 -9.85
C ASP A 69 -1.22 -18.36 -8.68
N ALA A 70 -0.88 -17.08 -8.88
CA ALA A 70 -0.49 -16.18 -7.79
C ALA A 70 -1.62 -16.01 -6.76
N ASP A 71 -2.87 -15.86 -7.20
CA ASP A 71 -4.04 -15.72 -6.30
C ASP A 71 -4.30 -16.99 -5.49
N ILE A 72 -4.07 -18.18 -6.07
CA ILE A 72 -4.15 -19.46 -5.36
C ILE A 72 -3.02 -19.56 -4.34
N LEU A 73 -1.78 -19.31 -4.74
CA LEU A 73 -0.61 -19.38 -3.86
C LEU A 73 -0.75 -18.40 -2.67
N ARG A 74 -1.25 -17.19 -2.92
CA ARG A 74 -1.58 -16.21 -1.89
C ARG A 74 -2.54 -16.79 -0.83
N LYS A 75 -3.59 -17.50 -1.26
CA LYS A 75 -4.58 -18.11 -0.34
C LYS A 75 -3.97 -19.26 0.44
N ASP A 76 -3.18 -20.12 -0.22
CA ASP A 76 -2.50 -21.27 0.39
C ASP A 76 -1.55 -20.83 1.54
N PHE A 77 -0.90 -19.67 1.38
CA PHE A 77 -0.03 -19.08 2.41
C PHE A 77 -0.71 -18.00 3.26
N THR A 78 -2.04 -17.87 3.17
CA THR A 78 -2.85 -16.97 4.00
C THR A 78 -2.42 -15.50 3.97
N ILE A 79 -1.90 -15.02 2.83
CA ILE A 79 -1.44 -13.63 2.72
C ILE A 79 -2.64 -12.68 2.75
N SER A 80 -2.60 -11.75 3.71
CA SER A 80 -3.63 -10.74 3.90
C SER A 80 -3.86 -9.90 2.65
N ASP A 81 -5.09 -9.42 2.46
CA ASP A 81 -5.43 -8.64 1.27
C ASP A 81 -4.56 -7.40 1.13
N LYS A 82 -4.41 -6.63 2.22
CA LYS A 82 -3.52 -5.46 2.23
C LYS A 82 -2.09 -5.79 1.78
N ARG A 83 -1.49 -6.88 2.28
CA ARG A 83 -0.13 -7.27 1.90
C ARG A 83 -0.06 -7.66 0.43
N TYR A 84 -1.05 -8.40 -0.06
CA TYR A 84 -1.08 -8.84 -1.44
C TYR A 84 -1.26 -7.68 -2.42
N TRP A 85 -2.08 -6.67 -2.09
CA TRP A 85 -2.19 -5.45 -2.89
C TRP A 85 -0.85 -4.72 -3.03
N TRP A 86 -0.08 -4.59 -1.93
CA TRP A 86 1.27 -4.03 -2.00
C TRP A 86 2.18 -4.84 -2.94
N ILE A 87 2.17 -6.17 -2.83
CA ILE A 87 2.96 -7.05 -3.71
C ILE A 87 2.58 -6.82 -5.17
N LYS A 88 1.29 -6.78 -5.50
CA LYS A 88 0.82 -6.55 -6.89
C LYS A 88 1.28 -5.23 -7.46
N ILE A 89 1.14 -4.14 -6.70
CA ILE A 89 1.54 -2.81 -7.14
C ILE A 89 3.05 -2.77 -7.43
N GLN A 90 3.86 -3.31 -6.52
CA GLN A 90 5.32 -3.35 -6.70
C GLN A 90 5.72 -4.28 -7.86
N ALA A 91 5.10 -5.45 -7.98
CA ALA A 91 5.37 -6.41 -9.06
C ALA A 91 5.11 -5.78 -10.44
N TYR A 92 3.93 -5.18 -10.63
CA TYR A 92 3.59 -4.56 -11.91
C TYR A 92 4.51 -3.39 -12.23
N ALA A 93 4.85 -2.54 -11.25
CA ALA A 93 5.78 -1.44 -11.46
C ALA A 93 7.20 -1.90 -11.81
N LYS A 94 7.77 -2.86 -11.03
CA LYS A 94 9.10 -3.43 -11.27
C LYS A 94 9.24 -4.05 -12.67
N LYS A 95 8.15 -4.60 -13.21
CA LYS A 95 8.11 -5.27 -14.51
C LYS A 95 7.60 -4.37 -15.64
N ASN A 96 7.44 -3.06 -15.39
CA ASN A 96 6.88 -2.09 -16.35
C ASN A 96 5.51 -2.49 -16.93
N ALA A 97 4.73 -3.26 -16.17
CA ALA A 97 3.41 -3.77 -16.49
C ALA A 97 2.33 -2.72 -16.18
N TRP A 98 2.47 -1.51 -16.76
CA TRP A 98 1.63 -0.35 -16.45
C TRP A 98 0.15 -0.55 -16.82
N THR A 99 -0.12 -1.25 -17.93
CA THR A 99 -1.48 -1.61 -18.33
C THR A 99 -2.18 -2.49 -17.29
N GLN A 100 -1.47 -3.50 -16.76
CA GLN A 100 -1.99 -4.36 -15.70
C GLN A 100 -2.18 -3.59 -14.39
N LEU A 101 -1.27 -2.66 -14.05
CA LEU A 101 -1.40 -1.80 -12.88
C LEU A 101 -2.65 -0.90 -12.97
N LEU A 102 -2.91 -0.31 -14.14
CA LEU A 102 -4.08 0.53 -14.38
C LEU A 102 -5.39 -0.26 -14.28
N GLU A 103 -5.43 -1.44 -14.89
CA GLU A 103 -6.58 -2.34 -14.80
C GLU A 103 -6.83 -2.79 -13.36
N PHE A 104 -5.76 -3.18 -12.65
CA PHE A 104 -5.83 -3.55 -11.24
C PHE A 104 -6.39 -2.41 -10.38
N GLY A 105 -5.98 -1.18 -10.65
CA GLY A 105 -6.47 0.01 -9.97
C GLY A 105 -7.86 0.47 -10.41
N LYS A 106 -8.60 -0.23 -11.27
CA LYS A 106 -10.03 0.07 -11.51
C LYS A 106 -10.95 -0.50 -10.43
N LYS A 107 -10.45 -1.41 -9.60
CA LYS A 107 -11.24 -2.07 -8.55
C LYS A 107 -11.77 -1.01 -7.56
N PRO A 108 -13.09 -1.04 -7.24
CA PRO A 108 -13.76 0.11 -6.61
C PRO A 108 -13.33 0.42 -5.17
N THR A 109 -12.49 -0.41 -4.53
CA THR A 109 -12.03 -0.16 -3.16
C THR A 109 -10.65 -0.79 -2.94
N SER A 110 -9.58 -0.01 -3.06
CA SER A 110 -8.27 -0.47 -2.60
C SER A 110 -8.23 -0.45 -1.07
N PRO A 111 -7.93 -1.58 -0.39
CA PRO A 111 -7.83 -1.62 1.08
C PRO A 111 -6.61 -0.85 1.62
N ILE A 112 -5.74 -0.37 0.73
CA ILE A 112 -4.53 0.41 1.04
C ILE A 112 -4.55 1.81 0.40
N GLY A 113 -5.66 2.20 -0.24
CA GLY A 113 -5.78 3.45 -0.99
C GLY A 113 -4.95 3.49 -2.28
N TYR A 114 -4.96 4.65 -2.93
CA TYR A 114 -4.29 4.92 -4.22
C TYR A 114 -2.90 5.52 -4.06
N GLU A 115 -2.53 6.02 -2.89
CA GLU A 115 -1.18 6.57 -2.67
C GLU A 115 -0.06 5.58 -3.04
N PRO A 116 -0.15 4.27 -2.73
CA PRO A 116 0.83 3.29 -3.18
C PRO A 116 0.99 3.20 -4.70
N PHE A 117 -0.09 3.39 -5.45
CA PHE A 117 -0.09 3.42 -6.92
C PHE A 117 0.61 4.68 -7.44
N VAL A 118 0.29 5.84 -6.85
CA VAL A 118 0.95 7.12 -7.17
C VAL A 118 2.46 7.01 -6.92
N ASP A 119 2.85 6.44 -5.78
CA ASP A 119 4.25 6.30 -5.39
C ASP A 119 5.08 5.47 -6.36
N VAL A 120 4.56 4.33 -6.83
CA VAL A 120 5.29 3.55 -7.84
C VAL A 120 5.38 4.28 -9.17
N CYS A 121 4.32 4.99 -9.57
CA CYS A 121 4.34 5.76 -10.82
C CYS A 121 5.36 6.89 -10.77
N ILE A 122 5.46 7.64 -9.66
CA ILE A 122 6.45 8.70 -9.49
C ILE A 122 7.87 8.14 -9.47
N ARG A 123 8.12 7.06 -8.73
CA ARG A 123 9.45 6.39 -8.71
C ARG A 123 9.90 5.89 -10.07
N SER A 124 8.97 5.56 -10.96
CA SER A 124 9.24 5.09 -12.33
C SER A 124 9.07 6.18 -13.39
N HIS A 125 8.98 7.45 -13.00
CA HIS A 125 8.81 8.61 -13.89
C HIS A 125 7.58 8.52 -14.82
N LYS A 126 6.51 7.86 -14.38
CA LYS A 126 5.22 7.74 -15.07
C LYS A 126 4.21 8.76 -14.52
N ASN A 127 4.51 10.04 -14.70
CA ASN A 127 3.73 11.16 -14.13
C ASN A 127 2.27 11.17 -14.61
N ASP A 128 1.99 10.78 -15.85
CA ASP A 128 0.62 10.76 -16.38
C ASP A 128 -0.22 9.65 -15.75
N GLU A 129 0.38 8.48 -15.49
CA GLU A 129 -0.30 7.40 -14.79
C GLU A 129 -0.50 7.74 -13.30
N ALA A 130 0.47 8.42 -12.69
CA ALA A 130 0.32 8.94 -11.32
C ALA A 130 -0.91 9.85 -11.21
N ARG A 131 -1.06 10.81 -12.14
CA ARG A 131 -2.23 11.71 -12.18
C ARG A 131 -3.55 10.97 -12.33
N ARG A 132 -3.64 9.96 -13.20
CA ARG A 132 -4.85 9.14 -13.35
C ARG A 132 -5.25 8.42 -12.05
N PHE A 133 -4.28 7.98 -11.26
CA PHE A 133 -4.57 7.39 -9.94
C PHE A 133 -5.01 8.43 -8.92
N VAL A 134 -4.47 9.65 -8.96
CA VAL A 134 -4.98 10.77 -8.15
C VAL A 134 -6.43 11.07 -8.49
N ASP A 135 -6.78 11.22 -9.77
CA ASP A 135 -8.15 11.50 -10.20
C ASP A 135 -9.15 10.43 -9.73
N ARG A 136 -8.73 9.17 -9.78
CA ARG A 136 -9.55 8.05 -9.29
C ARG A 136 -9.72 8.05 -7.78
N SER A 137 -8.70 8.48 -7.04
CA SER A 137 -8.70 8.49 -5.58
C SER A 137 -9.75 9.45 -4.99
N ILE A 138 -10.10 10.53 -5.71
CA ILE A 138 -11.02 11.60 -5.26
C ILE A 138 -12.40 11.07 -4.82
N TYR A 139 -12.84 9.93 -5.37
CA TYR A 139 -14.17 9.38 -5.11
C TYR A 139 -14.15 7.92 -4.61
N SER A 140 -13.00 7.42 -4.14
CA SER A 140 -12.86 5.99 -3.84
C SER A 140 -13.03 5.61 -2.39
N SER A 141 -12.32 6.24 -1.45
CA SER A 141 -12.34 5.81 -0.05
C SER A 141 -11.94 6.91 0.92
N LYS A 142 -12.30 6.73 2.20
CA LYS A 142 -11.86 7.62 3.28
C LYS A 142 -10.33 7.65 3.43
N ILE A 143 -9.66 6.52 3.19
CA ILE A 143 -8.19 6.45 3.23
C ILE A 143 -7.62 7.39 2.16
N ASP A 144 -8.23 7.43 0.98
CA ASP A 144 -7.82 8.32 -0.09
C ASP A 144 -8.08 9.78 0.24
N ASP A 145 -9.23 10.11 0.84
CA ASP A 145 -9.53 11.48 1.28
C ASP A 145 -8.43 12.03 2.18
N GLU A 146 -8.00 11.26 3.20
CA GLU A 146 -6.95 11.65 4.14
C GLU A 146 -5.57 11.78 3.49
N ARG A 147 -5.29 11.01 2.42
CA ARG A 147 -4.00 11.00 1.72
C ARG A 147 -3.96 11.89 0.48
N LEU A 148 -5.10 12.40 0.03
CA LEU A 148 -5.26 13.19 -1.19
C LEU A 148 -4.34 14.43 -1.27
N PRO A 149 -4.12 15.23 -0.20
CA PRO A 149 -3.18 16.35 -0.26
C PRO A 149 -1.76 15.93 -0.60
N PHE A 150 -1.29 14.81 -0.04
CA PHE A 150 0.05 14.28 -0.29
C PHE A 150 0.17 13.77 -1.73
N MET A 151 -0.88 13.12 -2.24
CA MET A 151 -0.92 12.65 -3.63
C MET A 151 -0.87 13.82 -4.63
N PHE A 152 -1.67 14.88 -4.42
CA PHE A 152 -1.60 16.09 -5.25
C PHE A 152 -0.20 16.74 -5.22
N ALA A 153 0.41 16.84 -4.04
CA ALA A 153 1.75 17.37 -3.90
C ALA A 153 2.79 16.56 -4.69
N LYS A 154 2.70 15.22 -4.65
CA LYS A 154 3.59 14.31 -5.40
C LYS A 154 3.46 14.45 -6.92
N VAL A 155 2.28 14.80 -7.43
CA VAL A 155 2.05 15.03 -8.88
C VAL A 155 2.19 16.49 -9.30
N LEU A 156 2.79 17.33 -8.44
CA LEU A 156 3.08 18.76 -8.68
C LEU A 156 1.83 19.65 -8.83
N MET A 157 0.72 19.27 -8.21
CA MET A 157 -0.53 20.04 -8.15
C MET A 157 -0.62 20.77 -6.80
N ALA A 158 0.15 21.86 -6.67
CA ALA A 158 0.35 22.54 -5.40
C ALA A 158 -0.92 23.21 -4.86
N ASP A 159 -1.70 23.86 -5.72
CA ASP A 159 -2.92 24.56 -5.30
C ASP A 159 -3.99 23.60 -4.79
N GLU A 160 -4.19 22.48 -5.49
CA GLU A 160 -5.09 21.40 -5.11
C GLU A 160 -4.63 20.71 -3.83
N ALA A 161 -3.32 20.48 -3.68
CA ALA A 161 -2.75 19.93 -2.45
C ALA A 161 -3.03 20.83 -1.25
N ILE A 162 -2.80 22.14 -1.37
CA ILE A 162 -3.04 23.13 -0.32
C ILE A 162 -4.53 23.19 0.01
N ASN A 163 -5.39 23.32 -0.99
CA ASN A 163 -6.85 23.37 -0.78
C ASN A 163 -7.36 22.11 -0.07
N SER A 164 -6.88 20.94 -0.48
CA SER A 164 -7.23 19.66 0.13
C SER A 164 -6.74 19.59 1.59
N ALA A 165 -5.50 19.99 1.86
CA ALA A 165 -4.92 20.00 3.22
C ALA A 165 -5.69 20.94 4.16
N ILE A 166 -6.07 22.14 3.68
CA ILE A 166 -6.87 23.10 4.44
C ILE A 166 -8.25 22.53 4.75
N LYS A 167 -8.92 21.92 3.76
CA LYS A 167 -10.24 21.30 3.95
C LYS A 167 -10.19 20.21 5.03
N LEU A 168 -9.14 19.41 5.05
CA LEU A 168 -8.91 18.36 6.04
C LEU A 168 -8.37 18.88 7.38
N LYS A 169 -8.01 20.16 7.45
CA LYS A 169 -7.30 20.77 8.60
C LYS A 169 -6.03 19.99 8.96
N SER A 170 -5.33 19.44 7.97
CA SER A 170 -4.13 18.62 8.18
C SER A 170 -2.87 19.48 8.18
N ILE A 171 -2.36 19.78 9.37
CA ILE A 171 -1.08 20.49 9.54
C ILE A 171 0.08 19.66 8.96
N GLU A 172 0.03 18.33 9.13
CA GLU A 172 1.03 17.41 8.56
C GLU A 172 1.12 17.55 7.03
N ALA A 173 -0.03 17.56 6.34
CA ALA A 173 -0.07 17.75 4.89
C ALA A 173 0.48 19.12 4.49
N LEU A 174 0.14 20.18 5.23
CA LEU A 174 0.66 21.53 4.98
C LEU A 174 2.20 21.59 5.11
N HIS A 175 2.77 20.96 6.14
CA HIS A 175 4.22 20.83 6.29
C HIS A 175 4.85 20.03 5.15
N PHE A 176 4.22 18.93 4.75
CA PHE A 176 4.71 18.12 3.63
C PHE A 176 4.76 18.93 2.32
N ILE A 177 3.70 19.71 2.03
CA ILE A 177 3.61 20.53 0.83
C ILE A 177 4.70 21.61 0.81
N GLU A 178 4.90 22.33 1.91
CA GLU A 178 5.98 23.33 2.01
C GLU A 178 7.37 22.72 1.77
N ALA A 179 7.60 21.49 2.27
CA ALA A 179 8.88 20.83 2.15
C ALA A 179 9.13 20.21 0.76
N LYS A 180 8.07 19.88 0.01
CA LYS A 180 8.17 19.06 -1.22
C LYS A 180 7.77 19.78 -2.50
N CYS A 181 7.02 20.89 -2.42
CA CYS A 181 6.55 21.62 -3.59
C CYS A 181 7.32 22.94 -3.76
N GLN A 182 7.50 23.36 -5.02
CA GLN A 182 7.87 24.74 -5.31
C GLN A 182 6.61 25.60 -5.19
N LEU A 183 6.63 26.58 -4.29
CA LEU A 183 5.46 27.38 -3.94
C LEU A 183 5.66 28.85 -4.32
N SER A 184 4.59 29.47 -4.77
CA SER A 184 4.52 30.93 -4.90
C SER A 184 4.39 31.59 -3.53
N GLU A 185 4.75 32.87 -3.44
CA GLU A 185 4.54 33.66 -2.21
C GLU A 185 3.07 33.68 -1.76
N ALA A 186 2.14 33.67 -2.71
CA ALA A 186 0.71 33.56 -2.42
C ALA A 186 0.37 32.22 -1.73
N ASN A 187 0.95 31.11 -2.22
CA ASN A 187 0.74 29.78 -1.64
C ASN A 187 1.40 29.63 -0.27
N LEU A 188 2.60 30.19 -0.07
CA LEU A 188 3.24 30.24 1.24
C LEU A 188 2.40 31.03 2.26
N THR A 189 1.89 32.19 1.85
CA THR A 189 1.02 33.01 2.70
C THR A 189 -0.26 32.26 3.08
N LYS A 190 -0.87 31.58 2.12
CA LYS A 190 -2.08 30.78 2.33
C LYS A 190 -1.84 29.62 3.30
N ILE A 191 -0.69 28.95 3.20
CA ILE A 191 -0.33 27.87 4.14
C ILE A 191 -0.12 28.43 5.56
N ARG A 192 0.63 29.53 5.72
CA ARG A 192 0.86 30.16 7.04
C ARG A 192 -0.46 30.53 7.72
N GLN A 193 -1.33 31.25 7.01
CA GLN A 193 -2.64 31.64 7.52
C GLN A 193 -3.51 30.42 7.88
N ALA A 194 -3.43 29.34 7.09
CA ALA A 194 -4.17 28.13 7.40
C ALA A 194 -3.66 27.45 8.68
N LYS A 195 -2.34 27.35 8.86
CA LYS A 195 -1.76 26.76 10.07
C LYS A 195 -2.12 27.55 11.33
N GLU A 196 -2.02 28.88 11.27
CA GLU A 196 -2.44 29.77 12.38
C GLU A 196 -3.90 29.52 12.74
N LYS A 197 -4.81 29.52 11.76
CA LYS A 197 -6.24 29.25 12.01
C LYS A 197 -6.52 27.87 12.61
N ILE A 198 -5.78 26.85 12.19
CA ILE A 198 -5.95 25.50 12.74
C ILE A 198 -5.42 25.46 14.17
N GLN A 199 -4.26 26.06 14.42
CA GLN A 199 -3.67 26.16 15.76
C GLN A 199 -4.57 26.93 16.72
N ASP A 200 -5.06 28.11 16.32
CA ASP A 200 -5.99 28.93 17.12
C ASP A 200 -7.28 28.17 17.46
N TYR A 201 -7.80 27.37 16.53
CA TYR A 201 -8.94 26.52 16.78
C TYR A 201 -8.60 25.42 17.81
N ASP A 202 -7.44 24.79 17.69
CA ASP A 202 -6.99 23.71 18.57
C ASP A 202 -6.71 24.20 20.00
N ASP A 203 -6.15 25.41 20.14
CA ASP A 203 -5.86 26.05 21.42
C ASP A 203 -7.10 26.69 22.08
N ASN A 204 -8.22 26.80 21.36
CA ASN A 204 -9.45 27.39 21.89
C ASN A 204 -10.04 26.51 23.03
N PRO A 205 -10.09 27.00 24.28
CA PRO A 205 -10.58 26.22 25.42
C PRO A 205 -12.07 25.85 25.31
N LEU A 206 -12.83 26.54 24.44
CA LEU A 206 -14.24 26.29 24.19
C LEU A 206 -14.49 25.32 23.03
N LYS A 207 -13.45 24.86 22.31
CA LYS A 207 -13.61 23.97 21.14
C LYS A 207 -14.40 22.69 21.44
N ASN A 208 -14.24 22.13 22.63
CA ASN A 208 -14.96 20.93 23.04
C ASN A 208 -16.36 21.21 23.63
N VAL A 209 -16.62 22.45 24.06
CA VAL A 209 -17.92 22.84 24.64
C VAL A 209 -19.04 22.74 23.61
N PHE A 210 -18.81 23.18 22.37
CA PHE A 210 -19.79 23.07 21.28
C PHE A 210 -20.14 21.62 20.90
N LYS A 211 -19.19 20.68 21.02
CA LYS A 211 -19.46 19.24 20.79
C LYS A 211 -20.33 18.62 21.89
N ILE A 212 -20.25 19.15 23.11
CA ILE A 212 -21.06 18.70 24.24
C ILE A 212 -22.51 19.17 24.06
N PHE A 213 -22.72 20.44 23.70
CA PHE A 213 -24.07 20.99 23.49
C PHE A 213 -24.79 20.38 22.26
N ASN A 214 -24.08 20.05 21.19
CA ASN A 214 -24.68 19.44 19.98
C ASN A 214 -24.96 17.93 20.08
N ARG A 215 -24.54 17.24 21.16
CA ARG A 215 -24.95 15.85 21.42
C ARG A 215 -26.32 15.75 22.08
N GLY A 216 -26.87 16.86 22.57
CA GLY A 216 -28.17 16.90 23.27
C GLY A 216 -29.39 17.18 22.38
N THR A 217 -29.22 17.50 21.09
CA THR A 217 -30.31 17.92 20.19
C THR A 217 -30.72 16.86 19.16
N ARG A 218 -30.42 15.57 19.42
CA ARG A 218 -30.78 14.46 18.52
C ARG A 218 -31.47 13.28 19.22
N ALA A 219 -32.09 13.55 20.37
CA ALA A 219 -33.19 12.75 20.90
C ALA A 219 -34.43 13.65 20.83
N ASP A 220 -35.53 13.10 20.33
CA ASP A 220 -36.83 13.76 20.08
C ASP A 220 -37.02 14.28 18.64
N GLU A 221 -37.06 13.34 17.69
CA GLU A 221 -38.01 13.30 16.55
C GLU A 221 -38.08 11.88 15.97
#